data_AF-A0A6P2FUP7-F1
#
_entry.id   AF-A0A6P2FUP7-F1
#
_cell.length_a   1.000
_cell.length_b   1.000
_cell.length_c   1.000
_cell.angle_alpha   90.00
_cell.angle_beta   90.00
_cell.angle_gamma   90.00
#
_symmetry.space_group_name_H-M   'P 1'
#
loop_
_entity.id
_entity.type
_entity.pdbx_description
1 polymer ?
#
loop_
_entity_poly.entity_id
_entity_poly.type
_entity_poly.pdbx_seq_one_letter_code
_entity_poly.pdbx_strand_id
1 'polypeptide(L)'
;MQSWHTTYLGLRELPREISTFELQSFFTYSRTERELINARRSNAHKLGLALHIGFLRLSGRLLNSVRIVPTTLWRHLGDEIGITAVELASLRALYVRGRTLFDHQQLACDVLGFHWMTEHQRRALVRTLRDEVARCADRDQLLVFARRWLYQSKILILRDRDIRVLVTAALGQLEEETAKTIAASVLPEQLVRWRDAMAALRPDGQTQQSWLWSARQTLNQTNWRGVRANRTAVRPECPQTPGRPVRSHCAALCTPPGFKASLGGGQDQRTRSHSGGWLLFTALPVYQHRPSYLDGSAARCRSLAHGRSRCHGDGQLG
;
A
#
# COMPACT_ATOMS: atom_id res chain seq x y z
N MET A 1 -12.84 11.96 -1.62
CA MET A 1 -12.79 10.87 -0.62
C MET A 1 -12.77 11.52 0.76
N GLN A 2 -13.64 11.12 1.68
CA GLN A 2 -13.73 11.76 3.00
C GLN A 2 -12.54 11.37 3.88
N SER A 3 -12.08 12.29 4.74
CA SER A 3 -10.86 12.12 5.56
C SER A 3 -10.91 10.94 6.54
N TRP A 4 -12.10 10.60 7.02
CA TRP A 4 -12.28 9.46 7.93
C TRP A 4 -12.18 8.11 7.21
N HIS A 5 -12.43 8.02 5.89
CA HIS A 5 -12.31 6.75 5.16
C HIS A 5 -10.86 6.28 5.04
N THR A 6 -9.90 7.21 5.00
CA THR A 6 -8.47 6.87 4.88
C THR A 6 -7.96 5.96 5.99
N THR A 7 -8.57 5.94 7.17
CA THR A 7 -8.16 5.08 8.30
C THR A 7 -8.44 3.60 8.04
N TYR A 8 -9.45 3.29 7.22
CA TYR A 8 -9.84 1.92 6.88
C TYR A 8 -9.04 1.34 5.72
N LEU A 9 -8.33 2.17 4.96
CA LEU A 9 -7.58 1.72 3.80
C LEU A 9 -6.40 0.82 4.21
N GLY A 10 -6.34 -0.34 3.58
CA GLY A 10 -5.29 -1.32 3.81
C GLY A 10 -5.57 -2.32 4.94
N LEU A 11 -6.73 -2.23 5.60
CA LEU A 11 -7.14 -3.20 6.63
C LEU A 11 -7.22 -4.61 6.05
N ARG A 12 -6.67 -5.58 6.80
CA ARG A 12 -6.66 -7.00 6.42
C ARG A 12 -7.85 -7.77 6.99
N GLU A 13 -8.43 -7.24 8.06
CA GLU A 13 -9.51 -7.83 8.82
C GLU A 13 -10.59 -6.78 9.04
N LEU A 14 -11.81 -7.24 9.29
CA LEU A 14 -12.92 -6.36 9.61
C LEU A 14 -12.68 -5.70 10.98
N PRO A 15 -12.94 -4.39 11.12
CA PRO A 15 -13.03 -3.76 12.43
C PRO A 15 -14.04 -4.51 13.31
N ARG A 16 -13.71 -4.65 14.60
CA ARG A 16 -14.62 -5.31 15.57
C ARG A 16 -15.89 -4.51 15.80
N GLU A 17 -15.74 -3.19 15.75
CA GLU A 17 -16.81 -2.22 15.91
C GLU A 17 -16.90 -1.42 14.62
N ILE A 18 -18.10 -1.40 14.03
CA ILE A 18 -18.42 -0.62 12.84
C ILE A 18 -19.70 0.14 13.19
N SER A 19 -19.63 1.46 13.13
CA SER A 19 -20.76 2.34 13.42
C SER A 19 -21.86 2.20 12.36
N THR A 20 -23.09 2.56 12.69
CA THR A 20 -24.22 2.57 11.74
C THR A 20 -23.92 3.44 10.51
N PHE A 21 -23.23 4.56 10.70
CA PHE A 21 -22.82 5.44 9.61
C PHE A 21 -21.86 4.75 8.63
N GLU A 22 -20.88 4.00 9.14
CA GLU A 22 -19.94 3.24 8.31
C GLU A 22 -20.64 2.08 7.60
N LEU A 23 -21.59 1.42 8.27
CA LEU A 23 -22.42 0.38 7.67
C LEU A 23 -23.22 0.93 6.48
N GLN A 24 -23.89 2.06 6.65
CA GLN A 24 -24.62 2.72 5.57
C GLN A 24 -23.71 3.23 4.45
N SER A 25 -22.49 3.65 4.78
CA SER A 25 -21.54 4.17 3.80
C SER A 25 -20.93 3.07 2.91
N PHE A 26 -20.64 1.90 3.47
CA PHE A 26 -19.88 0.86 2.76
C PHE A 26 -20.66 -0.41 2.47
N PHE A 27 -21.72 -0.70 3.22
CA PHE A 27 -22.51 -1.93 3.14
C PHE A 27 -23.95 -1.65 2.68
N THR A 28 -24.10 -0.65 1.82
CA THR A 28 -25.31 -0.40 1.03
C THR A 28 -25.01 -0.68 -0.44
N TYR A 29 -25.96 -1.26 -1.16
CA TYR A 29 -25.71 -1.79 -2.50
C TYR A 29 -26.49 -1.06 -3.59
N SER A 30 -25.80 -0.74 -4.68
CA SER A 30 -26.43 -0.23 -5.89
C SER A 30 -27.32 -1.30 -6.54
N ARG A 31 -28.16 -0.89 -7.50
CA ARG A 31 -29.03 -1.83 -8.23
C ARG A 31 -28.23 -2.96 -8.89
N THR A 32 -27.14 -2.62 -9.58
CA THR A 32 -26.28 -3.60 -10.25
C THR A 32 -25.63 -4.58 -9.27
N GLU A 33 -25.21 -4.08 -8.10
CA GLU A 33 -24.67 -4.92 -7.04
C GLU A 33 -25.74 -5.85 -6.46
N ARG A 34 -26.96 -5.34 -6.23
CA ARG A 34 -28.10 -6.13 -5.75
C ARG A 34 -28.49 -7.23 -6.74
N GLU A 35 -28.49 -6.96 -8.04
CA GLU A 35 -28.75 -7.95 -9.09
C GLU A 35 -27.71 -9.08 -9.06
N LEU A 36 -26.42 -8.74 -8.94
CA LEU A 36 -25.33 -9.72 -8.81
C LEU A 36 -25.42 -10.57 -7.54
N ILE A 37 -25.76 -9.94 -6.41
CA ILE A 37 -26.00 -10.62 -5.14
C ILE A 37 -27.19 -11.57 -5.28
N ASN A 38 -28.32 -11.10 -5.79
CA ASN A 38 -29.56 -11.88 -5.89
C ASN A 38 -29.47 -13.05 -6.87
N ALA A 39 -28.58 -12.98 -7.87
CA ALA A 39 -28.29 -14.09 -8.76
C ALA A 39 -27.63 -15.30 -8.08
N ARG A 40 -27.17 -15.18 -6.82
CA ARG A 40 -26.57 -16.30 -6.07
C ARG A 40 -27.66 -17.25 -5.53
N ARG A 41 -27.37 -18.55 -5.60
CA ARG A 41 -28.34 -19.63 -5.34
C ARG A 41 -28.79 -19.77 -3.88
N SER A 42 -27.95 -19.43 -2.90
CA SER A 42 -28.30 -19.56 -1.47
C SER A 42 -28.09 -18.26 -0.72
N ASN A 43 -28.83 -18.08 0.38
CA ASN A 43 -28.71 -16.93 1.27
C ASN A 43 -27.28 -16.76 1.82
N ALA A 44 -26.59 -17.86 2.12
CA ALA A 44 -25.19 -17.82 2.52
C ALA A 44 -24.26 -17.28 1.42
N HIS A 45 -24.48 -17.65 0.15
CA HIS A 45 -23.72 -17.07 -0.97
C HIS A 45 -24.04 -15.60 -1.20
N LYS A 46 -25.31 -15.19 -1.08
CA LYS A 46 -25.74 -13.80 -1.18
C LYS A 46 -25.04 -12.93 -0.14
N LEU A 47 -25.12 -13.32 1.12
CA LEU A 47 -24.48 -12.64 2.25
C LEU A 47 -22.95 -12.65 2.12
N GLY A 48 -22.38 -13.76 1.70
CA GLY A 48 -20.95 -13.89 1.46
C GLY A 48 -20.44 -12.89 0.43
N LEU A 49 -21.08 -12.84 -0.74
CA LEU A 49 -20.71 -11.89 -1.79
C LEU A 49 -20.90 -10.43 -1.36
N ALA A 50 -22.02 -10.13 -0.69
CA ALA A 50 -22.29 -8.80 -0.15
C ALA A 50 -21.19 -8.33 0.82
N LEU A 51 -20.75 -9.21 1.72
CA LEU A 51 -19.64 -8.95 2.62
C LEU A 51 -18.35 -8.61 1.87
N HIS A 52 -18.02 -9.38 0.82
CA HIS A 52 -16.82 -9.12 0.01
C HIS A 52 -16.86 -7.78 -0.72
N ILE A 53 -18.02 -7.42 -1.30
CA ILE A 53 -18.23 -6.11 -1.94
C ILE A 53 -18.03 -4.99 -0.92
N GLY A 54 -18.72 -5.06 0.23
CA GLY A 54 -18.64 -4.02 1.25
C GLY A 54 -17.24 -3.89 1.85
N PHE A 55 -16.55 -5.01 2.11
CA PHE A 55 -15.18 -4.98 2.64
C PHE A 55 -14.17 -4.42 1.64
N LEU A 56 -14.29 -4.76 0.36
CA LEU A 56 -13.41 -4.21 -0.68
C LEU A 56 -13.62 -2.70 -0.83
N ARG A 57 -14.87 -2.23 -0.77
CA ARG A 57 -15.21 -0.79 -0.75
C ARG A 57 -14.67 -0.08 0.49
N LEU A 58 -14.79 -0.69 1.67
CA LEU A 58 -14.28 -0.16 2.93
C LEU A 58 -12.75 -0.03 2.92
N SER A 59 -12.05 -1.11 2.55
CA SER A 59 -10.62 -1.26 2.83
C SER A 59 -9.70 -1.14 1.61
N GLY A 60 -10.24 -1.24 0.39
CA GLY A 60 -9.45 -1.41 -0.83
C GLY A 60 -8.71 -2.74 -0.93
N ARG A 61 -9.02 -3.72 -0.07
CA ARG A 61 -8.40 -5.05 -0.03
C ARG A 61 -9.42 -6.17 -0.15
N LEU A 62 -8.93 -7.32 -0.60
CA LEU A 62 -9.70 -8.56 -0.57
C LEU A 62 -9.75 -9.14 0.84
N LEU A 63 -10.95 -9.57 1.24
CA LEU A 63 -11.16 -10.33 2.48
C LEU A 63 -10.68 -11.77 2.25
N ASN A 64 -9.60 -12.18 2.92
CA ASN A 64 -8.98 -13.49 2.70
C ASN A 64 -9.54 -14.61 3.59
N SER A 65 -10.14 -14.27 4.73
CA SER A 65 -10.79 -15.24 5.60
C SER A 65 -11.85 -14.57 6.45
N VAL A 66 -13.00 -15.22 6.58
CA VAL A 66 -14.11 -14.78 7.42
C VAL A 66 -13.93 -15.40 8.81
N ARG A 67 -12.94 -14.93 9.59
CA ARG A 67 -12.66 -15.51 10.93
C ARG A 67 -13.71 -15.09 11.95
N ILE A 68 -13.92 -13.77 12.07
CA ILE A 68 -14.90 -13.16 12.96
C ILE A 68 -15.50 -11.97 12.21
N VAL A 69 -16.82 -11.96 12.08
CA VAL A 69 -17.58 -10.85 11.49
C VAL A 69 -18.52 -10.32 12.57
N PRO A 70 -18.53 -9.01 12.83
CA PRO A 70 -19.40 -8.43 13.84
C PRO A 70 -20.88 -8.77 13.60
N THR A 71 -21.63 -9.06 14.66
CA THR A 71 -23.07 -9.37 14.57
C THR A 71 -23.90 -8.20 14.05
N THR A 72 -23.48 -6.97 14.36
CA THR A 72 -24.07 -5.73 13.83
C THR A 72 -23.98 -5.67 12.31
N LEU A 73 -22.84 -6.03 11.75
CA LEU A 73 -22.64 -6.10 10.30
C LEU A 73 -23.53 -7.18 9.68
N TRP A 74 -23.66 -8.36 10.31
CA TRP A 74 -24.57 -9.39 9.80
C TRP A 74 -26.02 -8.97 9.79
N ARG A 75 -26.48 -8.32 10.86
CA ARG A 75 -27.84 -7.82 10.95
C ARG A 75 -28.12 -6.82 9.83
N HIS A 76 -27.22 -5.83 9.67
CA HIS A 76 -27.31 -4.83 8.60
C HIS A 76 -27.34 -5.48 7.20
N LEU A 77 -26.48 -6.46 6.93
CA LEU A 77 -26.47 -7.18 5.65
C LEU A 77 -27.74 -8.01 5.42
N GLY A 78 -28.26 -8.64 6.48
CA GLY A 78 -29.52 -9.37 6.44
C GLY A 78 -30.67 -8.44 6.08
N ASP A 79 -30.77 -7.29 6.74
CA ASP A 79 -31.82 -6.30 6.50
C ASP A 79 -31.70 -5.69 5.09
N GLU A 80 -30.49 -5.33 4.65
CA GLU A 80 -30.22 -4.74 3.34
C GLU A 80 -30.57 -5.67 2.16
N ILE A 81 -30.42 -6.99 2.34
CA ILE A 81 -30.64 -8.01 1.31
C ILE A 81 -32.01 -8.72 1.48
N GLY A 82 -32.67 -8.58 2.63
CA GLY A 82 -33.94 -9.23 2.94
C GLY A 82 -33.81 -10.69 3.37
N ILE A 83 -32.79 -11.02 4.17
CA ILE A 83 -32.51 -12.37 4.67
C ILE A 83 -32.61 -12.38 6.20
N THR A 84 -33.54 -13.17 6.75
CA THR A 84 -33.75 -13.32 8.19
C THR A 84 -32.85 -14.41 8.78
N ALA A 85 -32.10 -14.03 9.82
CA ALA A 85 -31.22 -14.88 10.65
C ALA A 85 -30.06 -15.59 9.92
N VAL A 86 -28.84 -15.34 10.39
CA VAL A 86 -27.60 -15.89 9.81
C VAL A 86 -26.89 -16.78 10.81
N GLU A 87 -26.81 -18.07 10.51
CA GLU A 87 -25.90 -18.97 11.22
C GLU A 87 -24.47 -18.78 10.68
N LEU A 88 -23.62 -18.11 11.47
CA LEU A 88 -22.19 -17.91 11.19
C LEU A 88 -21.44 -19.21 10.81
N ALA A 89 -21.87 -20.35 11.35
CA ALA A 89 -21.30 -21.66 11.06
C ALA A 89 -21.44 -22.04 9.57
N SER A 90 -22.61 -21.77 8.97
CA SER A 90 -22.91 -22.05 7.56
C SER A 90 -22.05 -21.22 6.60
N LEU A 91 -21.67 -20.00 6.98
CA LEU A 91 -20.76 -19.15 6.21
C LEU A 91 -19.29 -19.57 6.34
N ARG A 92 -18.85 -20.01 7.51
CA ARG A 92 -17.48 -20.58 7.64
C ARG A 92 -17.36 -21.87 6.84
N ALA A 93 -18.37 -22.74 6.90
CA ALA A 93 -18.46 -23.95 6.08
C ALA A 93 -18.46 -23.65 4.58
N LEU A 94 -19.12 -22.56 4.14
CA LEU A 94 -19.16 -22.12 2.75
C LEU A 94 -17.76 -21.94 2.14
N TYR A 95 -16.85 -21.35 2.91
CA TYR A 95 -15.51 -20.98 2.44
C TYR A 95 -14.43 -22.04 2.71
N VAL A 96 -14.79 -23.19 3.27
CA VAL A 96 -13.90 -24.38 3.27
C VAL A 96 -13.53 -24.76 1.84
N ARG A 97 -14.45 -24.55 0.90
CA ARG A 97 -14.21 -24.72 -0.54
C ARG A 97 -13.61 -23.43 -1.09
N GLY A 98 -12.29 -23.36 -1.19
CA GLY A 98 -11.55 -22.16 -1.63
C GLY A 98 -12.00 -21.55 -2.96
N ARG A 99 -12.67 -22.32 -3.83
CA ARG A 99 -13.22 -21.81 -5.09
C ARG A 99 -14.30 -20.73 -4.87
N THR A 100 -15.21 -20.93 -3.93
CA THR A 100 -16.29 -19.96 -3.66
C THR A 100 -15.74 -18.64 -3.11
N LEU A 101 -14.70 -18.70 -2.29
CA LEU A 101 -14.00 -17.50 -1.81
C LEU A 101 -13.43 -16.70 -2.97
N PHE A 102 -12.68 -17.37 -3.86
CA PHE A 102 -12.08 -16.73 -5.03
C PHE A 102 -13.12 -16.14 -5.97
N ASP A 103 -14.20 -16.88 -6.26
CA ASP A 103 -15.28 -16.41 -7.12
C ASP A 103 -15.95 -15.13 -6.54
N HIS A 104 -16.19 -15.08 -5.22
CA HIS A 104 -16.75 -13.88 -4.60
C HIS A 104 -15.77 -12.69 -4.61
N GLN A 105 -14.48 -12.94 -4.41
CA GLN A 105 -13.45 -11.91 -4.50
C GLN A 105 -13.37 -11.33 -5.92
N GLN A 106 -13.41 -12.18 -6.94
CA GLN A 106 -13.39 -11.76 -8.33
C GLN A 106 -14.64 -10.96 -8.69
N LEU A 107 -15.83 -11.43 -8.33
CA LEU A 107 -17.09 -10.70 -8.55
C LEU A 107 -17.09 -9.33 -7.85
N ALA A 108 -16.55 -9.25 -6.64
CA ALA A 108 -16.41 -7.98 -5.93
C ALA A 108 -15.45 -7.01 -6.63
N CYS A 109 -14.34 -7.51 -7.18
CA CYS A 109 -13.44 -6.72 -8.00
C CYS A 109 -14.17 -6.18 -9.24
N ASP A 110 -14.82 -7.07 -9.99
CA ASP A 110 -15.45 -6.73 -11.26
C ASP A 110 -16.55 -5.67 -11.08
N VAL A 111 -17.42 -5.83 -10.07
CA VAL A 111 -18.54 -4.89 -9.84
C VAL A 111 -18.07 -3.52 -9.34
N LEU A 112 -17.00 -3.48 -8.53
CA LEU A 112 -16.46 -2.21 -7.99
C LEU A 112 -15.40 -1.56 -8.90
N GLY A 113 -15.03 -2.24 -9.98
CA GLY A 113 -13.99 -1.85 -10.94
C GLY A 113 -12.56 -2.01 -10.41
N PHE A 114 -12.34 -2.77 -9.34
CA PHE A 114 -11.00 -2.99 -8.80
C PHE A 114 -10.22 -4.02 -9.61
N HIS A 115 -8.92 -3.79 -9.76
CA HIS A 115 -8.03 -4.72 -10.45
C HIS A 115 -6.68 -4.84 -9.75
N TRP A 116 -5.94 -5.88 -10.12
CA TRP A 116 -4.56 -6.06 -9.71
C TRP A 116 -3.66 -4.99 -10.31
N MET A 117 -2.58 -4.65 -9.59
CA MET A 117 -1.62 -3.65 -10.04
C MET A 117 -0.80 -4.22 -11.19
N THR A 118 -0.76 -3.50 -12.32
CA THR A 118 0.15 -3.78 -13.42
C THR A 118 1.51 -3.13 -13.19
N GLU A 119 2.54 -3.58 -13.90
CA GLU A 119 3.86 -2.96 -13.80
C GLU A 119 3.86 -1.50 -14.29
N HIS A 120 3.02 -1.16 -15.27
CA HIS A 120 2.81 0.23 -15.68
C HIS A 120 2.26 1.09 -14.54
N GLN A 121 1.24 0.60 -13.83
CA GLN A 121 0.66 1.28 -12.68
C GLN A 121 1.63 1.35 -11.50
N ARG A 122 2.47 0.32 -11.29
CA ARG A 122 3.55 0.35 -10.29
C ARG A 122 4.51 1.49 -10.57
N ARG A 123 4.94 1.66 -11.82
CA ARG A 123 5.81 2.78 -12.22
C ARG A 123 5.11 4.13 -12.04
N ALA A 124 3.81 4.23 -12.35
CA ALA A 124 3.04 5.44 -12.09
C ALA A 124 3.00 5.80 -10.59
N LEU A 125 2.74 4.82 -9.72
CA LEU A 125 2.77 5.01 -8.26
C LEU A 125 4.14 5.49 -7.79
N VAL A 126 5.23 4.89 -8.27
CA VAL A 126 6.60 5.29 -7.89
C VAL A 126 6.89 6.74 -8.29
N ARG A 127 6.47 7.16 -9.50
CA ARG A 127 6.63 8.55 -9.95
C ARG A 127 5.86 9.52 -9.05
N THR A 128 4.58 9.24 -8.79
CA THR A 128 3.77 10.10 -7.93
C THR A 128 4.29 10.12 -6.49
N LEU A 129 4.83 9.00 -5.99
CA LEU A 129 5.49 8.95 -4.68
C LEU A 129 6.74 9.83 -4.64
N ARG A 130 7.55 9.86 -5.70
CA ARG A 130 8.73 10.73 -5.78
C ARG A 130 8.32 12.21 -5.74
N ASP A 131 7.29 12.59 -6.48
CA ASP A 131 6.75 13.95 -6.45
C ASP A 131 6.22 14.32 -5.06
N GLU A 132 5.59 13.37 -4.36
CA GLU A 132 5.08 13.58 -3.00
C GLU A 132 6.21 13.67 -1.97
N VAL A 133 7.24 12.83 -2.10
CA VAL A 133 8.43 12.84 -1.25
C VAL A 133 9.15 14.19 -1.31
N ALA A 134 9.19 14.82 -2.49
CA ALA A 134 9.74 16.17 -2.64
C ALA A 134 8.93 17.24 -1.87
N ARG A 135 7.65 17.00 -1.58
CA ARG A 135 6.78 17.88 -0.80
C ARG A 135 6.81 17.57 0.70
N CYS A 136 6.83 16.29 1.06
CA CYS A 136 6.79 15.81 2.43
C CYS A 136 7.61 14.52 2.57
N ALA A 137 8.66 14.56 3.40
CA ALA A 137 9.51 13.40 3.69
C ALA A 137 9.01 12.56 4.89
N ASP A 138 7.77 12.76 5.35
CA ASP A 138 7.17 11.99 6.45
C ASP A 138 6.68 10.63 5.93
N ARG A 139 7.27 9.55 6.47
CA ARG A 139 6.97 8.17 6.08
C ARG A 139 5.50 7.80 6.27
N ASP A 140 4.87 8.23 7.36
CA ASP A 140 3.49 7.82 7.65
C ASP A 140 2.50 8.53 6.73
N GLN A 141 2.77 9.79 6.40
CA GLN A 141 1.99 10.54 5.40
C GLN A 141 2.14 9.92 4.01
N LEU A 142 3.34 9.49 3.63
CA LEU A 142 3.58 8.81 2.35
C LEU A 142 2.86 7.45 2.26
N LEU A 143 2.76 6.72 3.37
CA LEU A 143 1.97 5.48 3.42
C LEU A 143 0.47 5.75 3.23
N VAL A 144 -0.07 6.77 3.90
CA VAL A 144 -1.47 7.19 3.73
C VAL A 144 -1.72 7.65 2.30
N PHE A 145 -0.81 8.43 1.73
CA PHE A 145 -0.85 8.88 0.35
C PHE A 145 -0.89 7.70 -0.63
N ALA A 146 0.02 6.74 -0.50
CA ALA A 146 0.09 5.58 -1.39
C ALA A 146 -1.20 4.75 -1.36
N ARG A 147 -1.75 4.50 -0.17
CA ARG A 147 -3.01 3.76 -0.01
C ARG A 147 -4.19 4.51 -0.64
N ARG A 148 -4.26 5.82 -0.46
CA ARG A 148 -5.28 6.68 -1.07
C ARG A 148 -5.19 6.65 -2.60
N TRP A 149 -3.99 6.80 -3.14
CA TRP A 149 -3.75 6.77 -4.58
C TRP A 149 -4.19 5.42 -5.18
N LEU A 150 -3.77 4.30 -4.57
CA LEU A 150 -4.16 2.96 -5.00
C LEU A 150 -5.69 2.79 -5.01
N TYR A 151 -6.36 3.21 -3.94
CA TYR A 151 -7.81 3.12 -3.83
C TYR A 151 -8.53 3.97 -4.91
N GLN A 152 -8.09 5.21 -5.12
CA GLN A 152 -8.66 6.11 -6.11
C GLN A 152 -8.47 5.61 -7.55
N SER A 153 -7.32 5.01 -7.82
CA SER A 153 -7.03 4.38 -9.13
C SER A 153 -7.68 3.01 -9.30
N LYS A 154 -8.54 2.57 -8.37
CA LYS A 154 -9.19 1.25 -8.38
C LYS A 154 -8.20 0.08 -8.45
N ILE A 155 -7.03 0.25 -7.84
CA ILE A 155 -6.03 -0.79 -7.69
C ILE A 155 -6.18 -1.42 -6.31
N LEU A 156 -6.14 -2.74 -6.24
CA LEU A 156 -6.10 -3.46 -4.97
C LEU A 156 -4.92 -3.00 -4.12
N ILE A 157 -5.18 -2.60 -2.88
CA ILE A 157 -4.15 -2.10 -1.99
C ILE A 157 -3.14 -3.21 -1.67
N LEU A 158 -1.88 -2.93 -1.99
CA LEU A 158 -0.74 -3.84 -1.80
C LEU A 158 -0.55 -4.21 -0.32
N ARG A 159 0.24 -5.25 -0.04
CA ARG A 159 0.60 -5.58 1.35
C ARG A 159 1.39 -4.41 1.94
N ASP A 160 1.19 -4.16 3.23
CA ASP A 160 1.83 -3.02 3.92
C ASP A 160 3.35 -3.02 3.74
N ARG A 161 3.98 -4.21 3.81
CA ARG A 161 5.41 -4.39 3.53
C ARG A 161 5.81 -3.91 2.14
N ASP A 162 5.00 -4.16 1.12
CA ASP A 162 5.32 -3.85 -0.27
C ASP A 162 5.23 -2.34 -0.49
N ILE A 163 4.25 -1.68 0.13
CA ILE A 163 4.13 -0.20 0.12
C ILE A 163 5.31 0.43 0.86
N ARG A 164 5.70 -0.11 2.03
CA ARG A 164 6.86 0.38 2.77
C ARG A 164 8.15 0.27 1.98
N VAL A 165 8.34 -0.80 1.20
CA VAL A 165 9.48 -0.96 0.30
C VAL A 165 9.50 0.15 -0.76
N LEU A 166 8.35 0.43 -1.40
CA LEU A 166 8.25 1.51 -2.38
C LEU A 166 8.55 2.90 -1.77
N VAL A 167 7.99 3.19 -0.60
CA VAL A 167 8.24 4.46 0.11
C VAL A 167 9.71 4.60 0.51
N THR A 168 10.31 3.54 1.04
CA THR A 168 11.73 3.55 1.44
C THR A 168 12.63 3.75 0.22
N ALA A 169 12.32 3.12 -0.90
CA ALA A 169 13.06 3.31 -2.15
C ALA A 169 12.91 4.75 -2.68
N ALA A 170 11.71 5.34 -2.62
CA ALA A 170 11.48 6.72 -3.07
C ALA A 170 12.23 7.75 -2.20
N LEU A 171 12.26 7.55 -0.88
CA LEU A 171 13.05 8.39 0.04
C LEU A 171 14.55 8.27 -0.23
N GLY A 172 15.07 7.05 -0.40
CA GLY A 172 16.47 6.82 -0.73
C GLY A 172 16.88 7.44 -2.07
N GLN A 173 15.99 7.42 -3.08
CA GLN A 173 16.22 8.10 -4.35
C GLN A 173 16.28 9.62 -4.19
N LEU A 174 15.40 10.22 -3.39
CA LEU A 174 15.47 11.65 -3.08
C LEU A 174 16.79 12.00 -2.41
N GLU A 175 17.23 11.21 -1.44
CA GLU A 175 18.52 11.40 -0.75
C GLU A 175 19.68 11.32 -1.73
N GLU A 176 19.72 10.30 -2.60
CA GLU A 176 20.76 10.12 -3.61
C GLU A 176 20.79 11.28 -4.62
N GLU A 177 19.63 11.72 -5.11
CA GLU A 177 19.53 12.86 -6.03
C GLU A 177 19.98 14.15 -5.35
N THR A 178 19.58 14.38 -4.11
CA THR A 178 20.02 15.54 -3.31
C THR A 178 21.53 15.52 -3.09
N ALA A 179 22.10 14.36 -2.75
CA ALA A 179 23.54 14.20 -2.58
C ALA A 179 24.31 14.50 -3.87
N LYS A 180 23.82 14.00 -5.03
CA LYS A 180 24.39 14.30 -6.35
C LYS A 180 24.32 15.78 -6.68
N THR A 181 23.19 16.43 -6.42
CA THR A 181 23.05 17.88 -6.64
C THR A 181 24.03 18.68 -5.78
N ILE A 182 24.18 18.33 -4.50
CA ILE A 182 25.15 19.01 -3.62
C ILE A 182 26.57 18.79 -4.13
N ALA A 183 26.94 17.55 -4.44
CA ALA A 183 28.26 17.20 -4.93
C ALA A 183 28.63 17.92 -6.25
N ALA A 184 27.65 18.15 -7.14
CA ALA A 184 27.86 18.88 -8.38
C ALA A 184 27.99 20.40 -8.18
N SER A 185 27.40 20.95 -7.11
CA SER A 185 27.38 22.40 -6.83
C SER A 185 28.50 22.90 -5.94
N VAL A 186 29.21 22.01 -5.25
CA VAL A 186 30.21 22.34 -4.22
C VAL A 186 31.58 21.80 -4.62
N LEU A 187 32.63 22.60 -4.40
CA LEU A 187 34.00 22.16 -4.62
C LEU A 187 34.34 20.91 -3.78
N PRO A 188 35.04 19.90 -4.33
CA PRO A 188 35.34 18.65 -3.61
C PRO A 188 36.05 18.87 -2.27
N GLU A 189 36.95 19.84 -2.19
CA GLU A 189 37.69 20.22 -0.98
C GLU A 189 36.76 20.68 0.14
N GLN A 190 35.70 21.41 -0.22
CA GLN A 190 34.71 21.90 0.73
C GLN A 190 33.83 20.75 1.25
N LEU A 191 33.52 19.75 0.42
CA LEU A 191 32.81 18.54 0.86
C LEU A 191 33.64 17.73 1.87
N VAL A 192 34.95 17.59 1.64
CA VAL A 192 35.87 16.94 2.59
C VAL A 192 35.87 17.69 3.92
N ARG A 193 36.03 19.02 3.88
CA ARG A 193 35.97 19.86 5.09
C ARG A 193 34.65 19.69 5.86
N TRP A 194 33.52 19.66 5.18
CA TRP A 194 32.22 19.46 5.83
C TRP A 194 32.09 18.07 6.46
N ARG A 195 32.55 17.03 5.77
CA ARG A 195 32.54 15.66 6.30
C ARG A 195 33.39 15.57 7.56
N ASP A 196 34.59 16.15 7.55
CA ASP A 196 35.50 16.12 8.69
C ASP A 196 34.93 16.93 9.87
N ALA A 197 34.30 18.08 9.59
CA ALA A 197 33.60 18.87 10.60
C ALA A 197 32.41 18.11 11.21
N MET A 198 31.67 17.33 10.42
CA MET A 198 30.54 16.51 10.92
C MET A 198 31.00 15.32 11.76
N ALA A 199 32.15 14.74 11.42
CA ALA A 199 32.78 13.64 12.16
C ALA A 199 33.52 14.11 13.44
N ALA A 200 33.82 15.40 13.56
CA ALA A 200 34.51 15.96 14.71
C ALA A 200 33.73 15.70 16.01
N LEU A 201 34.47 15.32 17.05
CA LEU A 201 33.94 15.15 18.39
C LEU A 201 33.69 16.50 19.04
N ARG A 202 32.58 16.58 19.76
CA ARG A 202 32.24 17.70 20.63
C ARG A 202 32.84 17.50 22.03
N PRO A 203 32.87 18.54 22.87
CA PRO A 203 33.32 18.44 24.26
C PRO A 203 32.53 17.43 25.11
N ASP A 204 31.30 17.11 24.71
CA ASP A 204 30.41 16.13 25.35
C ASP A 204 30.70 14.67 24.92
N GLY A 205 31.69 14.44 24.05
CA GLY A 205 32.07 13.12 23.54
C GLY A 205 31.19 12.59 22.40
N GLN A 206 30.13 13.30 21.99
CA GLN A 206 29.33 12.96 20.82
C GLN A 206 29.93 13.55 19.54
N THR A 207 29.69 12.95 18.38
CA THR A 207 30.01 13.60 17.10
C THR A 207 29.06 14.77 16.85
N GLN A 208 29.53 15.80 16.14
CA GLN A 208 28.68 16.93 15.70
C GLN A 208 27.41 16.44 14.98
N GLN A 209 27.56 15.41 14.15
CA GLN A 209 26.47 14.76 13.43
C GLN A 209 25.42 14.12 14.36
N SER A 210 25.86 13.35 15.36
CA SER A 210 24.96 12.70 16.32
C SER A 210 24.14 13.73 17.11
N TRP A 211 24.80 14.82 17.51
CA TRP A 211 24.16 15.95 18.19
C TRP A 211 23.12 16.67 17.32
N LEU A 212 23.43 16.95 16.04
CA LEU A 212 22.50 17.58 15.10
C LEU A 212 21.24 16.73 14.91
N TRP A 213 21.39 15.41 14.90
CA TRP A 213 20.27 14.48 14.75
C TRP A 213 19.49 14.27 16.05
N SER A 214 20.12 14.32 17.22
CA SER A 214 19.43 14.22 18.51
C SER A 214 18.59 15.47 18.81
N ALA A 215 19.04 16.65 18.40
CA ALA A 215 18.28 17.90 18.53
C ALA A 215 16.91 17.85 17.81
N ARG A 216 16.86 17.17 16.65
CA ARG A 216 15.60 16.92 15.92
C ARG A 216 14.65 15.98 16.68
N GLN A 217 15.18 15.02 17.42
CA GLN A 217 14.36 14.09 18.23
C GLN A 217 13.81 14.79 19.48
N THR A 218 14.59 15.68 20.09
CA THR A 218 14.16 16.48 21.26
C THR A 218 13.13 17.57 20.94
N LEU A 219 12.98 17.99 19.67
CA LEU A 219 11.90 18.91 19.28
C LEU A 219 10.50 18.27 19.36
N ASN A 220 10.42 16.94 19.51
CA ASN A 220 9.18 16.20 19.74
C ASN A 220 8.93 15.87 21.23
N GLN A 221 9.86 16.23 22.14
CA GLN A 221 9.72 16.09 23.59
C GLN A 221 10.05 17.43 24.27
N THR A 222 9.01 18.08 24.79
CA THR A 222 9.03 19.37 25.46
C THR A 222 10.12 19.48 26.55
N ASN A 223 11.24 20.13 26.25
CA ASN A 223 12.09 20.75 27.28
C ASN A 223 12.82 21.99 26.71
N TRP A 224 12.16 23.15 26.81
CA TRP A 224 12.62 24.44 26.28
C TRP A 224 13.78 25.10 27.05
N ARG A 225 14.40 24.43 28.04
CA ARG A 225 15.47 25.06 28.84
C ARG A 225 16.82 25.18 28.10
N GLY A 226 17.09 24.34 27.08
CA GLY A 226 18.35 24.39 26.31
C GLY A 226 18.35 25.32 25.09
N VAL A 227 17.17 25.68 24.55
CA VAL A 227 17.07 26.39 23.27
C VAL A 227 17.40 27.89 23.40
N ARG A 228 17.27 28.47 24.61
CA ARG A 228 17.51 29.90 24.84
C ARG A 228 19.00 30.30 24.84
N ALA A 229 19.91 29.35 25.11
CA ALA A 229 21.36 29.61 25.08
C ALA A 229 21.95 29.65 23.66
N ASN A 230 21.22 29.19 22.64
CA ASN A 230 21.76 28.93 21.31
C ASN A 230 21.47 30.04 20.28
N ARG A 231 20.83 31.14 20.68
CA ARG A 231 20.51 32.26 19.77
C ARG A 231 21.59 33.35 19.72
N THR A 232 22.53 33.35 20.67
CA THR A 232 23.55 34.39 20.83
C THR A 232 24.91 34.03 20.21
N ALA A 233 25.13 32.80 19.75
CA ALA A 233 26.47 32.34 19.32
C ALA A 233 26.70 32.31 17.80
N VAL A 234 25.71 32.63 16.96
CA VAL A 234 25.90 32.66 15.49
C VAL A 234 25.20 33.89 14.91
N ARG A 235 25.88 35.04 14.95
CA ARG A 235 25.71 36.10 13.94
C ARG A 235 26.83 35.94 12.92
N PRO A 236 26.59 35.37 11.73
CA PRO A 236 27.39 35.72 10.58
C PRO A 236 26.87 37.07 10.05
N GLU A 237 27.73 38.06 9.91
CA GLU A 237 27.44 39.22 9.08
C GLU A 237 27.25 38.73 7.63
N CYS A 238 26.00 38.53 7.24
CA CYS A 238 25.61 38.42 5.83
C CYS A 238 25.20 39.81 5.34
N PRO A 239 25.68 40.28 4.18
CA PRO A 239 25.13 41.47 3.52
C PRO A 239 23.67 41.19 3.17
N GLN A 240 22.79 42.13 3.51
CA GLN A 240 21.35 41.97 3.26
C GLN A 240 21.04 42.13 1.77
N THR A 241 20.51 41.08 1.14
CA THR A 241 19.69 41.20 -0.07
C THR A 241 18.31 40.61 0.21
N PRO A 242 17.20 41.31 -0.11
CA PRO A 242 15.87 40.87 0.27
C PRO A 242 15.26 39.95 -0.81
N GLY A 243 14.91 38.71 -0.44
CA GLY A 243 14.06 37.86 -1.30
C GLY A 243 14.01 36.37 -0.99
N ARG A 244 12.94 35.94 -0.31
CA ARG A 244 12.37 34.57 -0.14
C ARG A 244 13.08 33.55 0.78
N PRO A 245 12.31 32.83 1.64
CA PRO A 245 12.84 31.80 2.53
C PRO A 245 12.93 30.43 1.83
N VAL A 246 14.14 29.87 1.74
CA VAL A 246 14.38 28.47 1.36
C VAL A 246 14.43 27.62 2.63
N ARG A 247 13.51 26.67 2.77
CA ARG A 247 13.51 25.67 3.86
C ARG A 247 14.63 24.64 3.63
N SER A 248 15.49 24.48 4.63
CA SER A 248 16.75 23.73 4.61
C SER A 248 16.59 22.21 4.42
N HIS A 249 17.21 21.68 3.36
CA HIS A 249 17.53 20.25 3.17
C HIS A 249 19.04 20.04 3.32
N CYS A 250 19.50 19.56 4.47
CA CYS A 250 20.93 19.21 4.70
C CYS A 250 21.13 17.75 5.18
N ALA A 251 20.14 16.86 5.05
CA ALA A 251 20.22 15.53 5.66
C ALA A 251 20.90 14.43 4.80
N ALA A 252 21.32 14.70 3.56
CA ALA A 252 21.58 13.64 2.58
C ALA A 252 23.05 13.18 2.40
N LEU A 253 24.02 13.60 3.22
CA LEU A 253 25.45 13.40 2.88
C LEU A 253 26.23 12.35 3.67
N CYS A 254 25.65 11.60 4.61
CA CYS A 254 26.45 10.70 5.45
C CYS A 254 25.76 9.37 5.80
N THR A 255 25.56 8.50 4.81
CA THR A 255 25.42 7.05 5.04
C THR A 255 26.41 6.32 4.14
N PRO A 256 27.47 5.69 4.66
CA PRO A 256 28.33 4.83 3.85
C PRO A 256 27.63 3.47 3.58
N PRO A 257 27.77 2.88 2.39
CA PRO A 257 27.29 1.52 2.15
C PRO A 257 28.25 0.52 2.83
N GLY A 258 27.77 -0.25 3.81
CA GLY A 258 28.45 -1.50 4.20
C GLY A 258 28.72 -1.79 5.68
N PHE A 259 27.95 -1.29 6.65
CA PHE A 259 28.08 -1.75 8.05
C PHE A 259 27.03 -2.81 8.40
N LYS A 260 27.40 -4.09 8.30
CA LYS A 260 26.72 -5.18 9.01
C LYS A 260 27.17 -5.16 10.47
N ALA A 261 26.28 -4.81 11.39
CA ALA A 261 26.50 -5.06 12.81
C ALA A 261 26.30 -6.56 13.09
N SER A 262 27.39 -7.30 13.26
CA SER A 262 27.38 -8.63 13.89
C SER A 262 27.83 -8.46 15.34
N LEU A 263 26.93 -8.70 16.28
CA LEU A 263 27.26 -8.86 17.70
C LEU A 263 27.35 -10.36 17.97
N GLY A 264 28.55 -10.85 18.27
CA GLY A 264 28.82 -12.22 18.71
C GLY A 264 30.33 -12.45 18.78
N GLY A 265 30.88 -12.48 20.00
CA GLY A 265 32.32 -12.49 20.25
C GLY A 265 33.02 -13.84 20.04
N GLY A 266 34.34 -13.82 20.24
CA GLY A 266 35.17 -15.02 20.41
C GLY A 266 36.19 -15.27 19.30
N GLN A 267 37.42 -14.80 19.55
CA GLN A 267 38.75 -15.34 19.22
C GLN A 267 39.05 -16.19 17.96
N ASP A 268 40.23 -15.86 17.41
CA ASP A 268 41.29 -16.69 16.83
C ASP A 268 41.49 -16.82 15.29
N GLN A 269 42.55 -16.10 14.87
CA GLN A 269 43.70 -16.49 14.04
C GLN A 269 43.58 -17.26 12.70
N ARG A 270 44.35 -16.69 11.75
CA ARG A 270 45.14 -17.29 10.63
C ARG A 270 44.56 -17.30 9.19
N THR A 271 45.16 -16.38 8.42
CA THR A 271 45.85 -16.54 7.12
C THR A 271 45.10 -16.64 5.79
N ARG A 272 45.45 -15.66 4.94
CA ARG A 272 45.82 -15.69 3.50
C ARG A 272 44.74 -15.64 2.41
N SER A 273 44.71 -14.48 1.74
CA SER A 273 44.86 -14.26 0.28
C SER A 273 44.00 -15.07 -0.69
N HIS A 274 43.02 -14.43 -1.36
CA HIS A 274 43.18 -13.99 -2.76
C HIS A 274 41.98 -13.16 -3.25
N SER A 275 42.34 -12.16 -4.06
CA SER A 275 41.60 -11.26 -4.93
C SER A 275 40.53 -11.88 -5.84
N GLY A 276 39.47 -11.09 -6.12
CA GLY A 276 38.88 -11.03 -7.47
C GLY A 276 37.36 -10.99 -7.56
N GLY A 277 36.83 -9.89 -8.12
CA GLY A 277 35.71 -9.97 -9.07
C GLY A 277 34.31 -9.67 -8.54
N TRP A 278 33.93 -8.40 -8.55
CA TRP A 278 32.54 -7.95 -8.46
C TRP A 278 31.82 -8.21 -9.79
N LEU A 279 30.68 -8.90 -9.74
CA LEU A 279 29.64 -8.80 -10.78
C LEU A 279 28.27 -8.60 -10.10
N LEU A 280 27.70 -7.43 -10.39
CA LEU A 280 26.35 -7.01 -10.09
C LEU A 280 25.33 -7.90 -10.82
N PHE A 281 24.47 -8.58 -10.07
CA PHE A 281 23.14 -8.97 -10.52
C PHE A 281 22.17 -8.89 -9.34
N THR A 282 21.46 -7.76 -9.24
CA THR A 282 20.28 -7.64 -8.38
C THR A 282 19.13 -8.40 -9.03
N ALA A 283 19.07 -9.72 -8.83
CA ALA A 283 17.85 -10.49 -8.98
C ALA A 283 17.12 -10.49 -7.63
N LEU A 284 16.10 -9.64 -7.49
CA LEU A 284 15.10 -9.79 -6.44
C LEU A 284 13.89 -10.55 -7.00
N PRO A 285 13.34 -11.53 -6.26
CA PRO A 285 12.53 -12.58 -6.82
C PRO A 285 11.15 -12.09 -7.25
N VAL A 286 10.82 -12.39 -8.52
CA VAL A 286 9.49 -12.30 -9.10
C VAL A 286 8.57 -13.29 -8.37
N TYR A 287 7.74 -12.79 -7.45
CA TYR A 287 6.65 -13.56 -6.86
C TYR A 287 5.45 -13.55 -7.83
N GLN A 288 5.52 -14.38 -8.87
CA GLN A 288 4.34 -14.75 -9.66
C GLN A 288 3.65 -15.93 -8.97
N HIS A 289 2.70 -15.66 -8.08
CA HIS A 289 1.65 -16.63 -7.79
C HIS A 289 0.56 -16.49 -8.86
N ARG A 290 0.81 -17.14 -10.00
CA ARG A 290 -0.21 -17.43 -11.02
C ARG A 290 -0.74 -18.83 -10.72
N PRO A 291 -2.03 -19.04 -10.40
CA PRO A 291 -2.60 -20.38 -10.47
C PRO A 291 -2.72 -20.73 -11.95
N SER A 292 -1.92 -21.68 -12.40
CA SER A 292 -2.05 -22.36 -13.68
C SER A 292 -3.45 -22.97 -13.77
N TYR A 293 -4.24 -22.58 -14.77
CA TYR A 293 -5.38 -23.38 -15.19
C TYR A 293 -5.22 -23.77 -16.65
N LEU A 294 -5.50 -25.06 -16.83
CA LEU A 294 -5.37 -25.86 -18.02
C LEU A 294 -6.23 -25.32 -19.16
N ASP A 295 -5.60 -25.24 -20.31
CA ASP A 295 -6.23 -25.26 -21.62
C ASP A 295 -6.89 -26.64 -21.80
N GLY A 296 -8.15 -26.66 -22.24
CA GLY A 296 -8.89 -27.91 -22.43
C GLY A 296 -10.39 -27.80 -22.26
N SER A 297 -11.07 -27.26 -23.28
CA SER A 297 -12.33 -27.82 -23.79
C SER A 297 -12.82 -27.01 -25.00
N ALA A 298 -12.20 -27.27 -26.15
CA ALA A 298 -12.92 -27.25 -27.41
C ALA A 298 -13.62 -28.60 -27.57
N ALA A 299 -14.95 -28.64 -27.52
CA ALA A 299 -15.77 -29.58 -28.30
C ALA A 299 -17.28 -29.40 -28.07
N ARG A 300 -17.98 -29.37 -29.21
CA ARG A 300 -19.39 -29.72 -29.45
C ARG A 300 -20.45 -28.67 -29.10
N CYS A 301 -20.62 -27.72 -30.01
CA CYS A 301 -21.95 -27.37 -30.50
C CYS A 301 -22.60 -28.63 -31.11
N ARG A 302 -23.70 -29.10 -30.51
CA ARG A 302 -24.63 -30.03 -31.17
C ARG A 302 -25.88 -29.26 -31.58
N SER A 303 -26.06 -29.24 -32.90
CA SER A 303 -27.29 -28.91 -33.62
C SER A 303 -28.40 -29.91 -33.28
N LEU A 304 -29.53 -29.40 -32.78
CA LEU A 304 -30.90 -29.95 -32.81
C LEU A 304 -31.80 -28.71 -32.58
N ALA A 305 -32.84 -28.35 -33.32
CA ALA A 305 -33.71 -29.13 -34.18
C ALA A 305 -34.37 -28.23 -35.25
N HIS A 306 -34.55 -28.77 -36.46
CA HIS A 306 -35.58 -28.32 -37.40
C HIS A 306 -36.86 -29.10 -37.10
N GLY A 307 -37.81 -28.44 -36.42
CA GLY A 307 -39.21 -28.89 -36.34
C GLY A 307 -40.03 -28.10 -37.35
N ARG A 308 -40.23 -28.65 -38.55
CA ARG A 308 -41.27 -28.18 -39.47
C ARG A 308 -42.62 -28.66 -38.92
N SER A 309 -43.49 -27.73 -38.55
CA SER A 309 -44.94 -27.95 -38.56
C SER A 309 -45.58 -26.74 -39.23
N ARG A 310 -46.06 -26.94 -40.47
CA ARG A 310 -46.87 -26.00 -41.24
C ARG A 310 -48.30 -26.54 -41.20
N CYS A 311 -49.18 -25.87 -40.47
CA CYS A 311 -50.63 -25.97 -40.61
C CYS A 311 -51.23 -24.60 -40.28
N HIS A 312 -51.56 -23.81 -41.30
CA HIS A 312 -52.77 -22.99 -41.42
C HIS A 312 -52.67 -22.06 -42.61
N GLY A 313 -53.68 -22.10 -43.45
CA GLY A 313 -53.85 -21.31 -44.66
C GLY A 313 -55.20 -21.67 -45.27
N ASP A 314 -56.26 -21.23 -44.60
CA ASP A 314 -57.62 -21.16 -45.15
C ASP A 314 -57.64 -20.29 -46.40
N GLY A 315 -58.47 -20.67 -47.39
CA GLY A 315 -58.64 -19.91 -48.62
C GLY A 315 -59.57 -20.54 -49.65
N GLN A 316 -60.86 -20.56 -49.31
CA GLN A 316 -62.07 -20.40 -50.15
C GLN A 316 -62.27 -21.18 -51.47
N LEU A 317 -63.45 -21.79 -51.53
CA LEU A 317 -64.22 -22.23 -52.69
C LEU A 317 -64.80 -21.03 -53.47
N GLY A 318 -64.95 -21.15 -54.79
CA GLY A 318 -65.75 -20.25 -55.63
C GLY A 318 -65.02 -19.73 -56.84
#